data_AF-A0A3D2IFF5-F1
#
_entry.id   AF-A0A3D2IFF5-F1
#
_cell.length_a   1.000
_cell.length_b   1.000
_cell.length_c   1.000
_cell.angle_alpha   90.00
_cell.angle_beta   90.00
_cell.angle_gamma   90.00
#
_symmetry.space_group_name_H-M   'P 1'
#
loop_
_entity.id
_entity.type
_entity.pdbx_description
1 polymer ?
#
loop_
_entity_poly.entity_id
_entity_poly.type
_entity_poly.pdbx_seq_one_letter_code
_entity_poly.pdbx_strand_id
1 'polypeptide(L)'
;MIYFIVNYSDKHLSRSNFMKKYILGSLLILIGCSTTEKMVINGNLDNAIKEQTKTEKLEQIFKDSETFSKTITGFMLFDPEGDSSIYAENENKYMIPASNTKLFTYYAGLNVLGDRIPALKYTIKGDSLIFWGTGDPSFLHPDFGTDDVYNFLSSFEGKLYFSDSNFNDENLGPGWSWADYNSY
;
A
#
# COMPACT_ATOMS: atom_id res chain seq x y z
N MET A 1 16.74 12.43 -10.65
CA MET A 1 16.30 12.66 -9.25
C MET A 1 17.50 13.27 -8.54
N ILE A 2 17.36 14.43 -7.88
CA ILE A 2 18.49 15.09 -7.20
C ILE A 2 18.48 14.61 -5.75
N TYR A 3 19.52 13.92 -5.30
CA TYR A 3 19.66 13.44 -3.92
C TYR A 3 20.22 14.56 -3.03
N PHE A 4 19.80 14.59 -1.76
CA PHE A 4 20.33 15.54 -0.79
C PHE A 4 21.17 14.81 0.27
N ILE A 5 22.39 15.27 0.43
CA ILE A 5 23.31 14.86 1.50
C ILE A 5 23.12 15.86 2.64
N VAL A 6 22.66 15.38 3.80
CA VAL A 6 22.25 16.25 4.90
C VAL A 6 23.36 16.31 5.95
N ASN A 7 23.93 17.51 6.14
CA ASN A 7 24.83 17.82 7.25
C ASN A 7 24.01 18.13 8.51
N TYR A 8 24.18 17.31 9.56
CA TYR A 8 23.46 17.51 10.81
C TYR A 8 24.24 18.46 11.71
N SER A 9 23.96 19.76 11.60
CA SER A 9 24.24 20.74 12.65
C SER A 9 22.92 21.06 13.35
N ASP A 10 22.85 20.74 14.64
CA ASP A 10 21.67 20.71 15.52
C ASP A 10 20.57 21.74 15.19
N LYS A 11 19.35 21.24 14.97
CA LYS A 11 18.08 21.94 15.28
C LYS A 11 16.89 20.97 15.23
N HIS A 12 16.46 20.54 16.41
CA HIS A 12 15.15 19.94 16.66
C HIS A 12 14.04 20.98 16.43
N LEU A 13 13.03 20.64 15.63
CA LEU A 13 11.72 21.30 15.68
C LEU A 13 10.61 20.23 15.67
N SER A 14 10.05 20.04 16.86
CA SER A 14 8.80 19.33 17.13
C SER A 14 7.62 20.08 16.53
N ARG A 15 6.65 19.37 15.94
CA ARG A 15 5.33 19.96 15.66
C ARG A 15 4.20 19.03 16.08
N SER A 16 3.48 19.58 17.06
CA SER A 16 2.36 19.07 17.84
C SER A 16 1.02 19.15 17.10
N ASN A 17 0.21 18.11 17.29
CA ASN A 17 -1.25 18.04 17.42
C ASN A 17 -2.15 18.73 16.38
N PHE A 18 -2.85 17.92 15.58
CA PHE A 18 -4.12 18.28 14.95
C PHE A 18 -5.22 17.29 15.39
N MET A 19 -6.01 17.71 16.37
CA MET A 19 -7.20 17.01 16.89
C MET A 19 -8.37 18.00 16.94
N LYS A 20 -9.58 17.48 16.65
CA LYS A 20 -10.94 18.07 16.64
C LYS A 20 -11.46 18.32 15.21
N LYS A 21 -12.70 17.97 14.83
CA LYS A 21 -13.93 17.62 15.54
C LYS A 21 -14.94 17.22 14.44
N TYR A 22 -15.69 16.13 14.55
CA TYR A 22 -17.05 16.09 13.97
C TYR A 22 -17.98 15.34 14.92
N ILE A 23 -19.08 16.03 15.23
CA ILE A 23 -20.08 15.69 16.23
C ILE A 23 -21.22 14.90 15.58
N LEU A 24 -21.65 13.91 16.33
CA LEU A 24 -22.83 13.06 16.26
C LEU A 24 -24.12 13.79 15.79
N GLY A 25 -24.85 13.18 14.86
CA GLY A 25 -26.21 13.58 14.50
C GLY A 25 -26.99 12.37 14.00
N SER A 26 -27.52 11.58 14.94
CA SER A 26 -28.49 10.51 14.67
C SER A 26 -29.89 11.13 14.47
N LEU A 27 -30.59 10.78 13.38
CA LEU A 27 -32.05 10.81 13.36
C LEU A 27 -32.59 9.70 12.44
N LEU A 28 -33.13 8.65 13.06
CA LEU A 28 -34.03 7.69 12.43
C LEU A 28 -35.32 8.39 12.03
N ILE A 29 -35.79 8.22 10.80
CA ILE A 29 -37.22 8.00 10.52
C ILE A 29 -37.35 6.89 9.46
N LEU A 30 -38.21 5.95 9.82
CA LEU A 30 -38.61 4.72 9.17
C LEU A 30 -39.71 4.94 8.10
N ILE A 31 -39.71 4.02 7.13
CA ILE A 31 -40.85 3.51 6.33
C ILE A 31 -41.35 4.35 5.14
N GLY A 32 -41.20 3.74 3.97
CA GLY A 32 -41.91 4.07 2.73
C GLY A 32 -41.77 2.96 1.70
N CYS A 33 -42.20 1.73 2.05
CA CYS A 33 -42.33 0.65 1.07
C CYS A 33 -43.55 0.96 0.18
N SER A 34 -43.31 1.28 -1.10
CA SER A 34 -44.36 1.29 -2.12
C SER A 34 -44.14 0.11 -3.05
N THR A 35 -44.90 -0.96 -2.79
CA THR A 35 -45.07 -2.09 -3.69
C THR A 35 -45.67 -1.59 -5.00
N THR A 36 -44.91 -1.67 -6.08
CA THR A 36 -45.45 -1.53 -7.44
C THR A 36 -45.71 -2.93 -7.96
N GLU A 37 -46.95 -3.42 -7.85
CA GLU A 37 -47.38 -4.58 -8.63
C GLU A 37 -47.34 -4.22 -10.11
N LYS A 38 -46.47 -4.87 -10.87
CA LYS A 38 -46.60 -4.90 -12.33
C LYS A 38 -47.56 -6.01 -12.70
N MET A 39 -48.82 -5.66 -12.99
CA MET A 39 -49.69 -6.46 -13.83
C MET A 39 -49.14 -6.43 -15.26
N VAL A 40 -48.63 -7.56 -15.77
CA VAL A 40 -48.46 -7.78 -17.21
C VAL A 40 -48.93 -9.19 -17.57
N ILE A 41 -50.07 -9.16 -18.25
CA ILE A 41 -50.72 -10.07 -19.19
C ILE A 41 -49.95 -11.35 -19.58
N ASN A 42 -50.61 -12.49 -19.35
CA ASN A 42 -50.38 -13.76 -20.03
C ASN A 42 -50.47 -13.55 -21.55
N GLY A 43 -49.33 -13.64 -22.23
CA GLY A 43 -49.26 -13.61 -23.69
C GLY A 43 -47.95 -14.23 -24.13
N ASN A 44 -48.05 -15.46 -24.64
CA ASN A 44 -47.11 -16.18 -25.50
C ASN A 44 -45.66 -16.37 -25.01
N LEU A 45 -45.27 -17.64 -24.93
CA LEU A 45 -43.92 -18.10 -24.66
C LEU A 45 -43.02 -17.80 -25.86
N ASP A 46 -42.65 -16.55 -26.06
CA ASP A 46 -41.48 -16.20 -26.83
C ASP A 46 -40.28 -16.71 -26.04
N ASN A 47 -39.52 -17.65 -26.61
CA ASN A 47 -38.21 -18.04 -26.10
C ASN A 47 -37.24 -16.86 -26.23
N ALA A 48 -37.45 -15.81 -25.43
CA ALA A 48 -36.47 -14.78 -25.20
C ALA A 48 -35.39 -15.43 -24.34
N ILE A 49 -34.25 -15.75 -24.95
CA ILE A 49 -33.02 -16.06 -24.23
C ILE A 49 -32.79 -14.85 -23.33
N LYS A 50 -33.11 -15.00 -22.03
CA LYS A 50 -32.94 -13.93 -21.05
C LYS A 50 -31.44 -13.68 -20.96
N GLU A 51 -30.98 -12.58 -21.56
CA GLU A 51 -29.57 -12.25 -21.55
C GLU A 51 -29.14 -12.10 -20.10
N GLN A 52 -28.23 -12.97 -19.68
CA GLN A 52 -27.76 -13.03 -18.32
C GLN A 52 -27.08 -11.71 -17.94
N THR A 53 -27.44 -11.18 -16.78
CA THR A 53 -26.85 -9.95 -16.24
C THR A 53 -25.36 -10.16 -15.96
N LYS A 54 -24.58 -9.06 -15.92
CA LYS A 54 -23.14 -9.11 -15.62
C LYS A 54 -22.86 -9.77 -14.28
N THR A 55 -23.69 -9.51 -13.26
CA THR A 55 -23.59 -10.10 -11.93
C THR A 55 -23.86 -11.60 -11.96
N GLU A 56 -24.92 -12.06 -12.64
CA GLU A 56 -25.21 -13.49 -12.78
C GLU A 56 -24.07 -14.23 -13.53
N LYS A 57 -23.45 -13.59 -14.53
CA LYS A 57 -22.28 -14.15 -15.25
C LYS A 57 -21.09 -14.33 -14.31
N LEU A 58 -20.81 -13.35 -13.46
CA LEU A 58 -19.75 -13.43 -12.47
C LEU A 58 -20.03 -14.52 -11.44
N GLU A 59 -21.25 -14.58 -10.92
CA GLU A 59 -21.65 -15.62 -9.96
C GLU A 59 -21.46 -17.04 -10.52
N GLN A 60 -21.81 -17.26 -11.79
CA GLN A 60 -21.54 -18.53 -12.47
C GLN A 60 -20.04 -18.83 -12.58
N ILE A 61 -19.20 -17.84 -12.90
CA ILE A 61 -17.75 -18.04 -12.95
C ILE A 61 -17.21 -18.52 -11.59
N PHE A 62 -17.69 -17.98 -10.48
CA PHE A 62 -17.25 -18.41 -9.14
C PHE A 62 -17.77 -19.81 -8.79
N LYS A 63 -19.02 -20.13 -9.13
CA LYS A 63 -19.63 -21.44 -8.85
C LYS A 63 -19.08 -22.57 -9.71
N ASP A 64 -18.92 -22.32 -11.01
CA ASP A 64 -18.57 -23.35 -11.99
C ASP A 64 -17.05 -23.49 -12.16
N SER A 65 -16.26 -22.53 -11.65
CA SER A 65 -14.80 -22.62 -11.65
C SER A 65 -14.33 -23.76 -10.76
N GLU A 66 -13.53 -24.66 -11.34
CA GLU A 66 -12.88 -25.74 -10.59
C GLU A 66 -12.02 -25.21 -9.43
N THR A 67 -11.42 -24.02 -9.59
CA THR A 67 -10.55 -23.41 -8.58
C THR A 67 -11.34 -22.67 -7.51
N PHE A 68 -12.26 -21.80 -7.92
CA PHE A 68 -12.98 -20.93 -6.97
C PHE A 68 -14.02 -21.71 -6.15
N SER A 69 -14.65 -22.73 -6.73
CA SER A 69 -15.59 -23.59 -6.02
C SER A 69 -14.95 -24.41 -4.88
N LYS A 70 -13.63 -24.64 -4.92
CA LYS A 70 -12.88 -25.44 -3.94
C LYS A 70 -12.06 -24.59 -2.97
N THR A 71 -12.09 -23.26 -3.07
CA THR A 71 -11.27 -22.35 -2.26
C THR A 71 -12.11 -21.27 -1.63
N ILE A 72 -11.65 -20.71 -0.51
CA ILE A 72 -12.22 -19.47 0.00
C ILE A 72 -11.60 -18.34 -0.81
N THR A 73 -12.42 -17.66 -1.63
CA THR A 73 -11.98 -16.53 -2.45
C THR A 73 -12.65 -15.26 -1.97
N GLY A 74 -11.86 -14.24 -1.63
CA GLY A 74 -12.32 -12.88 -1.42
C GLY A 74 -12.22 -12.10 -2.73
N PHE A 75 -13.35 -11.59 -3.22
CA PHE A 75 -13.42 -10.83 -4.45
C PHE A 75 -14.44 -9.69 -4.31
N MET A 76 -14.10 -8.53 -4.86
CA MET A 76 -15.02 -7.40 -4.97
C MET A 76 -14.74 -6.66 -6.26
N LEU A 77 -15.75 -6.55 -7.11
CA LEU A 77 -15.76 -5.67 -8.26
C LEU A 77 -16.55 -4.42 -7.90
N PHE A 78 -15.85 -3.31 -7.76
CA PHE A 78 -16.40 -2.03 -7.34
C PHE A 78 -16.37 -1.02 -8.47
N ASP A 79 -17.47 -0.27 -8.63
CA ASP A 79 -17.56 0.90 -9.51
C ASP A 79 -17.19 2.16 -8.70
N PRO A 80 -16.02 2.77 -8.95
CA PRO A 80 -15.62 3.98 -8.24
C PRO A 80 -16.40 5.22 -8.66
N GLU A 81 -16.97 5.28 -9.86
CA GLU A 81 -17.75 6.44 -10.32
C GLU A 81 -19.16 6.42 -9.73
N GLY A 82 -19.77 5.24 -9.69
CA GLY A 82 -21.09 5.01 -9.10
C GLY A 82 -21.10 4.78 -7.58
N ASP A 83 -19.94 4.71 -6.93
CA ASP A 83 -19.76 4.38 -5.50
C ASP A 83 -20.53 3.12 -5.10
N SER A 84 -20.46 2.07 -5.93
CA SER A 84 -21.29 0.88 -5.76
C SER A 84 -20.56 -0.43 -6.06
N SER A 85 -20.92 -1.48 -5.32
CA SER A 85 -20.42 -2.83 -5.60
C SER A 85 -21.24 -3.47 -6.72
N ILE A 86 -20.55 -3.93 -7.79
CA ILE A 86 -21.16 -4.65 -8.91
C ILE A 86 -21.33 -6.14 -8.58
N TYR A 87 -20.32 -6.71 -7.90
CA TYR A 87 -20.32 -8.09 -7.41
C TYR A 87 -19.30 -8.23 -6.28
N ALA A 88 -19.66 -8.98 -5.25
CA ALA A 88 -18.78 -9.27 -4.12
C ALA A 88 -18.98 -10.71 -3.65
N GLU A 89 -17.88 -11.35 -3.28
CA GLU A 89 -17.83 -12.70 -2.74
C GLU A 89 -16.80 -12.68 -1.59
N ASN A 90 -17.26 -12.90 -0.35
CA ASN A 90 -16.42 -12.90 0.85
C ASN A 90 -15.56 -11.64 1.07
N GLU A 91 -15.99 -10.49 0.57
CA GLU A 91 -15.25 -9.21 0.57
C GLU A 91 -14.87 -8.71 1.97
N ASN A 92 -15.67 -9.04 2.97
CA ASN A 92 -15.47 -8.62 4.36
C ASN A 92 -14.72 -9.66 5.21
N LYS A 93 -14.20 -10.74 4.61
CA LYS A 93 -13.43 -11.76 5.34
C LYS A 93 -11.95 -11.39 5.42
N TYR A 94 -11.35 -11.60 6.59
CA TYR A 94 -9.90 -11.50 6.73
C TYR A 94 -9.20 -12.64 5.99
N MET A 95 -8.21 -12.31 5.17
CA MET A 95 -7.43 -13.24 4.37
C MET A 95 -5.94 -12.90 4.45
N ILE A 96 -5.08 -13.84 4.03
CA ILE A 96 -3.64 -13.60 3.91
C ILE A 96 -3.41 -12.85 2.58
N PRO A 97 -3.00 -11.57 2.61
CA PRO A 97 -2.93 -10.74 1.41
C PRO A 97 -1.69 -11.02 0.55
N ALA A 98 -0.72 -11.78 1.06
CA ALA A 98 0.61 -11.94 0.45
C ALA A 98 1.19 -10.57 0.03
N SER A 99 1.69 -10.46 -1.20
CA SER A 99 2.24 -9.20 -1.71
C SER A 99 1.21 -8.08 -1.90
N ASN A 100 -0.10 -8.31 -1.79
CA ASN A 100 -1.09 -7.24 -1.86
C ASN A 100 -0.95 -6.25 -0.68
N THR A 101 -0.32 -6.65 0.44
CA THR A 101 0.09 -5.73 1.52
C THR A 101 0.91 -4.55 1.01
N LYS A 102 1.67 -4.73 -0.10
CA LYS A 102 2.48 -3.67 -0.69
C LYS A 102 1.66 -2.46 -1.13
N LEU A 103 0.36 -2.62 -1.45
CA LEU A 103 -0.51 -1.49 -1.77
C LEU A 103 -0.67 -0.53 -0.58
N PHE A 104 -0.83 -1.07 0.64
CA PHE A 104 -0.92 -0.27 1.86
C PHE A 104 0.41 0.38 2.20
N THR A 105 1.51 -0.36 2.12
CA THR A 105 2.86 0.18 2.35
C THR A 105 3.20 1.28 1.34
N TYR A 106 2.87 1.08 0.07
CA TYR A 106 3.07 2.07 -0.98
C TYR A 106 2.25 3.33 -0.73
N TYR A 107 0.97 3.20 -0.41
CA TYR A 107 0.12 4.34 -0.07
C TYR A 107 0.65 5.09 1.15
N ALA A 108 1.06 4.39 2.21
CA ALA A 108 1.71 5.01 3.36
C ALA A 108 2.99 5.75 2.95
N GLY A 109 3.81 5.13 2.09
CA GLY A 109 5.00 5.75 1.50
C GLY A 109 4.69 7.05 0.78
N LEU A 110 3.68 7.08 -0.11
CA LEU A 110 3.26 8.29 -0.81
C LEU A 110 2.78 9.42 0.12
N ASN A 111 2.21 9.09 1.28
CA ASN A 111 1.70 10.08 2.22
C ASN A 111 2.76 10.57 3.22
N VAL A 112 3.75 9.74 3.54
CA VAL A 112 4.77 10.03 4.56
C VAL A 112 6.07 10.53 3.94
N LEU A 113 6.46 9.97 2.79
CA LEU A 113 7.67 10.34 2.07
C LEU A 113 7.34 11.48 1.11
N GLY A 114 8.19 12.51 1.10
CA GLY A 114 8.14 13.53 0.03
C GLY A 114 8.77 13.02 -1.26
N ASP A 115 8.86 13.89 -2.27
CA ASP A 115 9.47 13.58 -3.58
C ASP A 115 10.94 13.15 -3.50
N ARG A 116 11.60 13.39 -2.37
CA ARG A 116 13.01 13.10 -2.12
C ARG A 116 13.20 12.62 -0.70
N ILE A 117 14.04 11.61 -0.55
CA ILE A 117 14.54 11.13 0.73
C ILE A 117 16.02 11.49 0.86
N PRO A 118 16.54 11.77 2.07
CA PRO A 118 17.97 11.94 2.26
C PRO A 118 18.67 10.62 1.96
N ALA A 119 19.79 10.64 1.24
CA ALA A 119 20.53 9.43 0.88
C ALA A 119 21.53 8.99 1.97
N LEU A 120 22.05 9.97 2.71
CA LEU A 120 23.05 9.77 3.75
C LEU A 120 22.95 10.88 4.80
N LYS A 121 23.21 10.54 6.07
CA LYS A 121 23.50 11.50 7.15
C LYS A 121 24.99 11.45 7.48
N TYR A 122 25.60 12.58 7.81
CA TYR A 122 27.02 12.62 8.15
C TYR A 122 27.40 13.77 9.09
N THR A 123 28.57 13.65 9.72
CA THR A 123 29.26 14.69 10.46
C THR A 123 30.77 14.61 10.22
N ILE A 124 31.46 15.74 10.28
CA ILE A 124 32.92 15.82 10.12
C ILE A 124 33.53 16.23 11.46
N LYS A 125 34.51 15.46 11.93
CA LYS A 125 35.30 15.73 13.15
C LYS A 125 36.78 15.61 12.82
N GLY A 126 37.45 16.75 12.65
CA GLY A 126 38.86 16.76 12.24
C GLY A 126 39.03 16.14 10.84
N ASP A 127 39.88 15.11 10.75
CA ASP A 127 40.14 14.35 9.52
C ASP A 127 39.10 13.26 9.25
N SER A 128 38.06 13.14 10.08
CA SER A 128 37.13 12.02 10.07
C SER A 128 35.74 12.43 9.61
N LEU A 129 35.21 11.76 8.59
CA LEU A 129 33.81 11.84 8.18
C LEU A 129 33.09 10.59 8.71
N ILE A 130 32.16 10.81 9.62
CA ILE A 130 31.32 9.76 10.21
C ILE A 130 29.95 9.85 9.54
N PHE A 131 29.44 8.73 9.00
CA PHE A 131 28.20 8.69 8.24
C PHE A 131 27.30 7.51 8.59
N TRP A 132 26.01 7.70 8.31
CA TRP A 132 24.92 6.78 8.58
C TRP A 132 24.02 6.65 7.36
N GLY A 133 23.62 5.41 7.05
CA GLY A 133 22.59 5.15 6.06
C GLY A 133 21.24 5.69 6.51
N THR A 134 20.38 6.07 5.58
CA THR A 134 19.02 6.58 5.85
C THR A 134 17.92 5.62 5.41
N GLY A 135 18.29 4.47 4.83
CA GLY A 135 17.36 3.50 4.26
C GLY A 135 17.07 3.74 2.78
N ASP A 136 17.88 4.56 2.10
CA ASP A 136 17.82 4.73 0.65
C ASP A 136 18.28 3.44 -0.06
N PRO A 137 17.38 2.72 -0.77
CA PRO A 137 17.72 1.46 -1.44
C PRO A 137 18.46 1.67 -2.77
N SER A 138 18.70 2.92 -3.18
CA SER A 138 19.27 3.26 -4.50
C SER A 138 20.80 3.41 -4.49
N PHE A 139 21.46 3.36 -3.33
CA PHE A 139 22.91 3.47 -3.28
C PHE A 139 23.59 2.32 -4.04
N LEU A 140 24.31 2.64 -5.12
CA LEU A 140 24.98 1.70 -6.03
C LEU A 140 24.04 0.71 -6.75
N HIS A 141 22.72 0.93 -6.73
CA HIS A 141 21.80 0.08 -7.48
C HIS A 141 21.86 0.44 -8.98
N PRO A 142 22.10 -0.53 -9.89
CA PRO A 142 22.38 -0.24 -11.30
C PRO A 142 21.23 0.49 -12.03
N ASP A 143 19.99 0.18 -11.65
CA ASP A 143 18.79 0.78 -12.27
C ASP A 143 18.28 2.04 -11.55
N PHE A 144 18.71 2.26 -10.31
CA PHE A 144 18.15 3.27 -9.44
C PHE A 144 19.29 3.91 -8.68
N GLY A 145 19.77 5.08 -9.09
CA GLY A 145 20.83 5.74 -8.37
C GLY A 145 21.50 6.83 -9.18
N THR A 146 22.10 7.75 -8.47
CA THR A 146 23.14 8.64 -8.99
C THR A 146 24.42 8.31 -8.27
N ASP A 147 25.56 8.56 -8.91
CA ASP A 147 26.86 8.41 -8.27
C ASP A 147 27.11 9.47 -7.18
N ASP A 148 26.15 10.35 -6.87
CA ASP A 148 26.29 11.47 -5.92
C ASP A 148 26.87 11.06 -4.56
N VAL A 149 26.30 10.04 -3.89
CA VAL A 149 26.80 9.59 -2.58
C VAL A 149 28.19 8.97 -2.71
N TYR A 150 28.41 8.17 -3.77
CA TYR A 150 29.70 7.53 -4.03
C TYR A 150 30.79 8.57 -4.30
N ASN A 151 30.49 9.56 -5.14
CA ASN A 151 31.37 10.67 -5.49
C ASN A 151 31.66 11.53 -4.26
N PHE A 152 30.64 11.83 -3.45
CA PHE A 152 30.82 12.57 -2.20
C PHE A 152 31.80 11.86 -1.27
N LEU A 153 31.57 10.57 -0.99
CA LEU A 153 32.42 9.79 -0.11
C LEU A 153 33.83 9.61 -0.68
N SER A 154 33.97 9.31 -1.98
CA SER A 154 35.27 9.10 -2.62
C SER A 154 36.09 10.40 -2.77
N SER A 155 35.43 11.56 -2.80
CA SER A 155 36.10 12.85 -2.84
C SER A 155 36.65 13.34 -1.49
N PHE A 156 36.26 12.70 -0.38
CA PHE A 156 36.72 13.12 0.95
C PHE A 156 38.16 12.65 1.21
N GLU A 157 39.08 13.58 1.41
CA GLU A 157 40.51 13.30 1.60
C GLU A 157 40.85 12.67 2.97
N GLY A 158 39.91 12.69 3.91
CA GLY A 158 40.08 12.15 5.26
C GLY A 158 39.64 10.70 5.41
N LYS A 159 39.47 10.27 6.66
CA LYS A 159 39.01 8.93 7.01
C LYS A 159 37.49 8.84 7.01
N LEU A 160 36.97 7.79 6.39
CA LEU A 160 35.56 7.46 6.36
C LEU A 160 35.22 6.47 7.48
N TYR A 161 34.16 6.75 8.24
CA TYR A 161 33.64 5.88 9.29
C TYR A 161 32.13 5.67 9.10
N PHE A 162 31.73 4.44 8.79
CA PHE A 162 30.33 4.07 8.77
C PHE A 162 29.85 3.74 10.20
N SER A 163 28.63 4.15 10.51
CA SER A 163 27.94 3.78 11.74
C SER A 163 26.53 3.30 11.41
N ASP A 164 26.18 2.14 11.99
CA ASP A 164 24.87 1.50 11.90
C ASP A 164 23.95 1.86 13.08
N SER A 165 24.41 2.73 13.98
CA SER A 165 23.74 3.01 15.26
C SER A 165 22.41 3.76 15.16
N ASN A 166 21.96 4.09 13.94
CA ASN A 166 20.73 4.83 13.69
C ASN A 166 19.54 3.95 13.27
N PHE A 167 19.76 2.64 13.11
CA PHE A 167 18.71 1.65 12.92
C PHE A 167 18.61 0.76 14.15
N ASN A 168 17.41 0.70 14.74
CA ASN A 168 17.11 -0.16 15.89
C ASN A 168 16.21 -1.35 15.51
N ASP A 169 15.91 -1.51 14.22
CA ASP A 169 15.05 -2.57 13.72
C ASP A 169 15.84 -3.87 13.51
N GLU A 170 15.16 -4.99 13.64
CA GLU A 170 15.71 -6.31 13.30
C GLU A 170 15.75 -6.50 11.78
N ASN A 171 16.79 -7.16 11.28
CA ASN A 171 16.95 -7.41 9.84
C ASN A 171 15.81 -8.24 9.23
N LEU A 172 15.14 -9.08 10.03
CA LEU A 172 14.08 -10.00 9.58
C LEU A 172 12.79 -9.70 10.33
N GLY A 173 11.70 -9.55 9.58
CA GLY A 173 10.39 -9.28 10.15
C GLY A 173 9.74 -10.52 10.79
N PRO A 174 8.81 -10.32 11.74
CA PRO A 174 8.05 -11.43 12.32
C PRO A 174 7.27 -12.18 11.22
N GLY A 175 7.32 -13.52 11.27
CA GLY A 175 6.62 -14.39 10.31
C GLY A 175 7.43 -14.80 9.09
N TRP A 176 8.69 -14.37 8.96
CA TRP A 176 9.60 -14.90 7.94
C TRP A 176 9.95 -16.36 8.20
N SER A 177 9.91 -17.17 7.15
CA SER A 177 10.29 -18.58 7.23
C SER A 177 11.80 -18.73 7.24
N TRP A 178 12.32 -19.63 8.08
CA TRP A 178 13.74 -20.03 8.05
C TRP A 178 14.17 -20.56 6.68
N ALA A 179 13.25 -21.17 5.92
CA ALA A 179 13.55 -21.69 4.59
C ALA A 179 13.92 -20.60 3.58
N ASP A 180 13.48 -19.36 3.82
CA ASP A 180 13.72 -18.25 2.91
C ASP A 180 15.04 -17.52 3.22
N TYR A 181 15.72 -17.84 4.33
CA TYR A 181 16.91 -17.11 4.80
C TYR A 181 18.00 -16.95 3.75
N ASN A 182 18.28 -17.99 2.96
CA ASN A 182 19.34 -17.94 1.93
C ASN A 182 18.93 -17.21 0.64
N SER A 183 17.67 -16.79 0.53
CA SER A 183 17.15 -16.07 -0.66
C SER A 183 17.14 -14.55 -0.48
N TYR A 184 17.60 -14.06 0.69
CA TYR A 184 17.69 -12.65 1.07
C TYR A 184 19.12 -12.30 1.48
#